data_AF-A0A830DQF5-F1
#
_entry.id   AF-A0A830DQF5-F1
#
_cell.length_a   1.000
_cell.length_b   1.000
_cell.length_c   1.000
_cell.angle_alpha   90.00
_cell.angle_beta   90.00
_cell.angle_gamma   90.00
#
_symmetry.space_group_name_H-M   'P 1'
#
loop_
_entity.id
_entity.type
_entity.pdbx_description
1 polymer ?
#
loop_
_entity_poly.entity_id
_entity_poly.type
_entity_poly.pdbx_seq_one_letter_code
_entity_poly.pdbx_strand_id
1 'polypeptide(L)' 'MRVIHPADHRTCYRCGERADVVVARGHDLRYSCWDCSHSLLEHGGVIVAGELGKSRPRSR' A
#
# COMPACT_ATOMS: atom_id res chain seq x y z
N MET A 1 2.07 -20.79 -2.26
CA MET A 1 1.45 -19.86 -1.28
C MET A 1 2.52 -18.85 -0.88
N ARG A 2 2.41 -17.60 -1.30
CA ARG A 2 3.47 -16.59 -1.13
C ARG A 2 3.15 -15.75 0.10
N VAL A 3 4.10 -15.68 1.04
CA VAL A 3 4.01 -14.85 2.23
C VAL A 3 4.02 -13.39 1.78
N ILE A 4 2.95 -12.65 2.03
CA ILE A 4 2.96 -11.19 1.92
C ILE A 4 3.68 -10.71 3.17
N HIS A 5 4.88 -10.15 3.01
CA HIS A 5 5.53 -9.49 4.16
C HIS A 5 4.62 -8.36 4.64
N PRO A 6 4.43 -8.20 5.96
CA PRO A 6 3.67 -7.09 6.48
C PRO A 6 4.31 -5.77 6.01
N ALA A 7 3.47 -4.80 5.68
CA ALA A 7 3.92 -3.56 5.03
C ALA A 7 4.89 -2.76 5.91
N ASP A 8 4.78 -2.91 7.23
CA ASP A 8 5.57 -2.24 8.27
C ASP A 8 7.08 -2.49 8.21
N HIS A 9 7.52 -3.55 7.51
CA HIS A 9 8.94 -3.89 7.37
C HIS A 9 9.59 -3.28 6.11
N ARG A 10 8.85 -2.52 5.30
CA ARG A 10 9.33 -1.97 4.02
C ARG A 10 9.08 -0.48 3.93
N THR A 11 9.88 0.19 3.10
CA THR A 11 9.68 1.60 2.76
C THR A 11 8.70 1.74 1.59
N CYS A 12 7.97 2.85 1.60
CA CYS A 12 7.10 3.29 0.53
C CYS A 12 7.93 3.46 -0.74
N TYR A 13 7.45 2.87 -1.84
CA TYR A 13 8.13 2.88 -3.13
C TYR A 13 8.40 4.29 -3.68
N ARG A 14 7.65 5.30 -3.22
CA ARG A 14 7.68 6.66 -3.75
C ARG A 14 8.38 7.65 -2.84
N CYS A 15 7.96 7.76 -1.59
CA CYS A 15 8.46 8.78 -0.66
C CYS A 15 9.54 8.28 0.30
N GLY A 16 9.81 6.97 0.35
CA GLY A 16 10.81 6.41 1.27
C GLY A 16 10.37 6.29 2.74
N GLU A 17 9.24 6.89 3.11
CA GLU A 17 8.59 6.71 4.43
C GLU A 17 8.22 5.24 4.69
N ARG A 18 7.83 4.90 5.91
CA ARG A 18 7.34 3.54 6.21
C ARG A 18 6.11 3.21 5.36
N ALA A 19 6.07 2.00 4.80
CA ALA A 19 4.86 1.52 4.12
C ALA A 19 3.81 1.05 5.14
N ASP A 20 2.55 1.34 4.84
CA ASP A 20 1.39 0.93 5.64
C ASP A 20 0.52 -0.09 4.89
N VAL A 21 0.65 -0.12 3.56
CA VAL A 21 -0.14 -0.98 2.68
C VAL A 21 0.74 -1.64 1.60
N VAL A 22 0.27 -2.77 1.10
CA VAL A 22 0.77 -3.43 -0.11
C VAL A 22 -0.31 -3.37 -1.17
N VAL A 23 0.01 -2.78 -2.32
CA VAL A 23 -0.88 -2.68 -3.48
C VAL A 23 -0.41 -3.65 -4.56
N ALA A 24 -1.31 -4.50 -5.02
CA ALA A 24 -1.10 -5.39 -6.16
C ALA A 24 -1.68 -4.78 -7.44
N ARG A 25 -0.94 -4.87 -8.55
CA ARG A 25 -1.44 -4.56 -9.90
C ARG A 25 -0.98 -5.66 -10.84
N GLY A 26 -1.89 -6.56 -11.21
CA GLY A 26 -1.51 -7.78 -11.92
C GLY A 26 -0.50 -8.58 -11.10
N HIS A 27 0.71 -8.74 -11.64
CA HIS A 27 1.79 -9.50 -11.00
C HIS A 27 2.76 -8.60 -10.19
N ASP A 28 2.57 -7.29 -10.23
CA ASP A 28 3.41 -6.33 -9.50
C ASP A 28 2.85 -6.07 -8.10
N LEU A 29 3.73 -6.11 -7.10
CA LEU A 29 3.43 -5.74 -5.72
C LEU A 29 4.25 -4.51 -5.33
N ARG A 30 3.58 -3.50 -4.75
CA ARG A 30 4.20 -2.25 -4.32
C ARG A 30 3.87 -1.97 -2.86
N TYR A 31 4.90 -1.81 -2.05
CA TYR A 31 4.80 -1.30 -0.68
C TYR A 31 4.61 0.21 -0.74
N SER A 32 3.58 0.73 -0.09
CA SER A 32 3.22 2.15 -0.13
C SER A 32 2.72 2.63 1.22
N CYS A 33 2.94 3.91 1.54
CA CYS A 33 2.11 4.58 2.54
C CYS A 33 0.71 4.84 1.97
N TRP A 34 -0.26 5.16 2.84
CA TRP A 34 -1.63 5.47 2.42
C TRP A 34 -1.70 6.60 1.39
N ASP A 35 -0.94 7.67 1.59
CA ASP A 35 -0.98 8.85 0.70
C ASP A 35 -0.48 8.52 -0.72
N CYS A 36 0.62 7.76 -0.82
CA CYS A 36 1.15 7.35 -2.12
C CYS A 36 0.36 6.21 -2.77
N SER A 37 -0.45 5.49 -1.98
CA SER A 37 -1.21 4.34 -2.49
C SER A 37 -2.30 4.76 -3.48
N HIS A 38 -2.84 5.97 -3.32
CA HIS A 38 -3.92 6.50 -4.16
C HIS A 38 -3.59 6.43 -5.65
N SER A 39 -2.38 6.85 -6.03
CA SER A 39 -1.93 6.81 -7.42
C SER A 39 -1.90 5.38 -7.97
N LEU A 40 -1.49 4.39 -7.16
CA LEU A 40 -1.50 2.99 -7.58
C LEU A 40 -2.93 2.47 -7.75
N LEU A 41 -3.86 2.87 -6.88
CA LEU A 41 -5.27 2.49 -6.95
C LEU A 41 -5.98 3.09 -8.17
N GLU A 42 -5.71 4.36 -8.49
CA GLU A 42 -6.23 5.01 -9.72
C GLU A 42 -5.78 4.30 -11.01
N HIS A 43 -4.62 3.65 -10.99
CA HIS A 43 -4.10 2.86 -12.10
C HIS A 43 -4.55 1.38 -12.07
N GLY A 44 -5.57 1.06 -11.28
CA GLY A 44 -6.17 -0.28 -11.17
C GLY A 44 -5.48 -1.21 -10.17
N GLY A 45 -4.69 -0.65 -9.25
CA GLY A 45 -4.13 -1.40 -8.13
C GLY A 45 -5.20 -1.76 -7.09
N VAL A 46 -4.94 -2.82 -6.32
CA VAL A 46 -5.80 -3.28 -5.23
C VAL A 46 -4.96 -3.48 -3.97
N ILE A 47 -5.44 -3.00 -2.82
CA ILE A 47 -4.77 -3.25 -1.54
C ILE A 47 -4.94 -4.73 -1.17
N VAL A 48 -3.82 -5.43 -0.99
CA VAL A 48 -3.79 -6.87 -0.63
C VAL A 48 -3.29 -7.12 0.78
N ALA A 49 -2.68 -6.12 1.42
CA ALA A 49 -2.34 -6.13 2.84
C ALA A 49 -2.21 -4.70 3.36
N GLY A 50 -2.50 -4.51 4.64
CA GLY A 50 -2.36 -3.24 5.33
C GLY A 50 -3.23 -3.16 6.58
N GLU A 51 -2.92 -2.23 7.47
CA GLU A 51 -3.73 -2.00 8.66
C GLU A 51 -4.94 -1.13 8.32
N LEU A 52 -6.13 -1.73 8.22
CA LEU A 52 -7.39 -1.02 7.94
C LEU A 52 -7.67 0.12 8.93
N GLY A 53 -7.26 -0.02 10.19
CA GLY A 53 -7.42 1.03 11.20
C GLY A 53 -6.56 2.29 10.96
N LYS A 54 -5.56 2.22 10.09
CA LYS A 54 -4.71 3.35 9.69
C LYS A 54 -5.20 4.04 8.41
N SER A 55 -6.22 3.50 7.73
CA SER A 55 -6.82 4.22 6.61
C SER A 55 -7.49 5.48 7.17
N ARG A 56 -6.83 6.63 7.05
CA ARG A 56 -7.44 7.90 7.45
C ARG A 56 -8.69 8.09 6.58
N PRO A 57 -9.90 8.19 7.15
CA PRO A 57 -11.04 8.62 6.35
C PRO A 57 -10.70 10.00 5.79
N ARG A 58 -10.82 10.18 4.47
CA ARG A 58 -10.75 11.52 3.87
C ARG A 58 -11.89 12.33 4.50
N SER A 59 -11.57 13.16 5.49
CA SER A 59 -12.47 14.18 5.99
C SER A 59 -12.88 15.02 4.78
N ARG A 60 -14.18 15.03 4.53
CA ARG A 60 -14.84 15.65 3.39
C ARG A 60 -14.82 17.17 3.52
#